data_AF-A0A1V5D176-F1
#
_entry.id   AF-A0A1V5D176-F1
#
_cell.length_a   1.000
_cell.length_b   1.000
_cell.length_c   1.000
_cell.angle_alpha   90.00
_cell.angle_beta   90.00
_cell.angle_gamma   90.00
#
_symmetry.space_group_name_H-M   'P 1'
#
loop_
_entity.id
_entity.type
_entity.pdbx_description
1 polymer ?
#
loop_
_entity_poly.entity_id
_entity_poly.type
_entity_poly.pdbx_seq_one_letter_code
_entity_poly.pdbx_strand_id
1 'polypeptide(L)'
;MNKDTYEEARKASREIEDLLKAGNLTPEEETKLRTAYSQLAGVLMSPWFPADWGRRAIMLLLFILGSYGLTDGHHLFLILYALCLLFSPRTVGELAMLYGRLVRK
;
A
#
# COMPACT_ATOMS: atom_id res chain seq x y z
N MET A 1 -8.44 -14.05 4.21
CA MET A 1 -7.39 -14.24 5.23
C MET A 1 -8.04 -14.79 6.48
N ASN A 2 -7.47 -15.81 7.11
CA ASN A 2 -7.99 -16.36 8.36
C ASN A 2 -7.60 -15.45 9.54
N LYS A 3 -8.44 -15.40 10.57
CA LYS A 3 -8.23 -14.57 11.76
C LYS A 3 -6.89 -14.89 12.44
N ASP A 4 -6.51 -16.16 12.47
CA ASP A 4 -5.27 -16.64 13.09
C ASP A 4 -4.03 -16.12 12.34
N THR A 5 -4.05 -16.14 11.01
CA THR A 5 -2.95 -15.62 10.17
C THR A 5 -2.74 -14.11 10.36
N TYR A 6 -3.83 -13.37 10.61
CA TYR A 6 -3.76 -11.94 10.89
C TYR A 6 -3.18 -11.65 12.28
N GLU A 7 -3.59 -12.42 13.28
CA GLU A 7 -3.05 -12.34 14.65
C GLU A 7 -1.55 -12.66 14.69
N GLU A 8 -1.11 -13.70 13.96
CA GLU A 8 0.30 -14.07 13.82
C GLU A 8 1.11 -12.94 13.15
N ALA A 9 0.62 -12.39 12.04
CA ALA A 9 1.26 -11.26 11.37
C ALA A 9 1.36 -10.03 12.28
N ARG A 10 0.35 -9.79 13.13
CA ARG A 10 0.33 -8.68 14.09
C ARG A 10 1.36 -8.84 15.20
N LYS A 11 1.52 -10.05 15.73
CA LYS A 11 2.52 -10.36 16.75
C LYS A 11 3.93 -10.20 16.17
N ALA A 12 4.20 -10.81 15.03
CA ALA A 12 5.50 -10.70 14.35
C ALA A 12 5.87 -9.24 14.02
N SER A 13 4.90 -8.44 13.57
CA SER A 13 5.12 -7.01 13.31
C SER A 13 5.53 -6.23 14.56
N ARG A 14 4.90 -6.51 15.71
CA ARG A 14 5.26 -5.87 17.00
C ARG A 14 6.65 -6.28 17.47
N GLU A 15 6.98 -7.56 17.37
CA GLU A 15 8.32 -8.05 17.75
C GLU A 15 9.42 -7.38 16.90
N ILE A 16 9.20 -7.23 15.60
CA ILE A 16 10.15 -6.53 14.71
C ILE A 16 10.25 -5.05 15.08
N GLU A 17 9.15 -4.39 15.43
CA GLU A 17 9.15 -2.98 15.87
C GLU A 17 9.92 -2.80 17.18
N ASP A 18 9.75 -3.71 18.13
CA ASP A 18 10.46 -3.69 19.41
C ASP A 18 11.96 -3.93 19.21
N LEU A 19 12.34 -4.85 18.32
CA LEU A 19 13.74 -5.06 17.93
C LEU A 19 14.37 -3.85 17.25
N LEU A 20 13.62 -3.17 16.37
CA LEU A 20 14.06 -1.92 15.73
C LEU A 20 14.24 -0.79 16.75
N LYS A 21 13.37 -0.70 17.78
CA LYS A 21 13.48 0.30 18.85
C LYS A 21 14.61 0.01 19.83
N ALA A 22 14.98 -1.25 20.02
CA ALA A 22 16.06 -1.64 20.93
C ALA A 22 17.44 -1.11 20.50
N GLY A 23 17.61 -0.70 19.22
CA GLY A 23 18.79 0.04 18.76
C GLY A 23 20.12 -0.75 18.74
N ASN A 24 20.10 -2.03 19.10
CA ASN A 24 21.27 -2.92 19.16
C ASN A 24 21.54 -3.66 17.84
N LEU A 25 21.06 -3.13 16.71
CA LEU A 25 21.14 -3.79 15.41
C LEU A 25 22.25 -3.17 14.56
N THR A 26 22.95 -4.03 13.82
CA THR A 26 23.83 -3.55 12.75
C THR A 26 23.01 -2.94 11.61
N PRO A 27 23.60 -2.05 10.77
CA PRO A 27 22.89 -1.42 9.67
C PRO A 27 22.25 -2.43 8.67
N GLU A 28 22.89 -3.58 8.49
CA GLU A 28 22.39 -4.65 7.62
C GLU A 28 21.17 -5.36 8.23
N GLU A 29 21.20 -5.61 9.54
CA GLU A 29 20.08 -6.23 10.27
C GLU A 29 18.89 -5.27 10.34
N GLU A 30 19.11 -3.98 10.60
CA GLU A 30 18.04 -2.98 10.59
C GLU A 30 17.33 -2.94 9.22
N THR A 31 18.09 -2.98 8.13
CA THR A 31 17.54 -2.97 6.77
C THR A 31 16.71 -4.23 6.48
N LYS A 32 17.19 -5.41 6.92
CA LYS A 32 16.43 -6.67 6.80
C LYS A 32 15.14 -6.64 7.63
N LEU A 33 15.21 -6.19 8.89
CA LEU A 33 14.03 -6.08 9.76
C LEU A 33 13.01 -5.08 9.21
N ARG A 34 13.43 -3.92 8.70
CA ARG A 34 12.53 -2.96 8.03
C ARG A 34 11.86 -3.54 6.79
N THR A 35 12.57 -4.38 6.04
CA THR A 35 12.02 -5.05 4.86
C THR A 35 10.99 -6.12 5.26
N ALA A 36 11.27 -6.89 6.32
CA ALA A 36 10.31 -7.84 6.87
C ALA A 36 9.06 -7.13 7.45
N TYR A 37 9.26 -6.01 8.14
CA TYR A 37 8.17 -5.18 8.67
C TYR A 37 7.26 -4.65 7.57
N SER A 38 7.81 -4.17 6.44
CA SER A 38 7.00 -3.64 5.34
C SER A 38 6.16 -4.72 4.64
N GLN A 39 6.70 -5.95 4.53
CA GLN A 39 5.95 -7.10 4.02
C GLN A 39 4.79 -7.48 4.96
N LEU A 40 5.03 -7.51 6.27
CA LEU A 40 4.00 -7.77 7.28
C LEU A 40 2.95 -6.66 7.34
N ALA A 41 3.35 -5.40 7.18
CA ALA A 41 2.44 -4.27 7.09
C ALA A 41 1.47 -4.40 5.91
N GLY A 42 1.94 -4.93 4.77
CA GLY A 42 1.08 -5.26 3.62
C GLY A 42 0.00 -6.31 3.96
N VAL A 43 0.37 -7.35 4.72
CA VAL A 43 -0.56 -8.37 5.20
C VAL A 43 -1.53 -7.81 6.24
N LEU A 44 -1.04 -6.97 7.16
CA LEU A 44 -1.86 -6.31 8.19
C LEU A 44 -2.82 -5.26 7.61
N MET A 45 -2.50 -4.64 6.48
CA MET A 45 -3.40 -3.75 5.76
C MET A 45 -4.42 -4.49 4.88
N SER A 46 -4.26 -5.80 4.66
CA SER A 46 -5.20 -6.64 3.89
C SER A 46 -6.67 -6.57 4.32
N PRO A 47 -7.06 -6.36 5.60
CA PRO A 47 -8.46 -6.20 5.97
C PRO A 47 -9.03 -4.83 5.60
N TRP A 48 -8.16 -3.81 5.54
CA TRP A 48 -8.52 -2.43 5.22
C TRP A 48 -8.53 -2.17 3.71
N PHE A 49 -7.70 -2.92 2.96
CA PHE A 49 -7.67 -2.93 1.51
C PHE A 49 -8.48 -4.11 0.98
N PRO A 50 -9.58 -3.89 0.24
CA PRO A 50 -10.35 -5.00 -0.30
C PRO A 50 -9.44 -5.90 -1.13
N ALA A 51 -9.58 -7.22 -0.96
CA ALA A 51 -8.85 -8.23 -1.73
C ALA A 51 -8.87 -7.88 -3.22
N ASP A 52 -7.81 -8.22 -3.97
CA ASP A 52 -7.52 -7.74 -5.35
C ASP A 52 -8.75 -7.55 -6.26
N TRP A 53 -9.77 -8.40 -6.15
CA TRP A 53 -11.04 -8.28 -6.87
C TRP A 53 -11.90 -7.06 -6.50
N GLY A 54 -12.09 -6.75 -5.22
CA GLY A 54 -12.86 -5.57 -4.79
C GLY A 54 -12.16 -4.27 -5.20
N ARG A 55 -10.83 -4.24 -5.10
CA ARG A 55 -10.02 -3.12 -5.59
C ARG A 55 -10.12 -2.94 -7.10
N ARG A 56 -10.08 -4.05 -7.86
CA ARG A 56 -10.31 -4.05 -9.32
C ARG A 56 -11.72 -3.56 -9.66
N ALA A 57 -12.74 -3.98 -8.91
CA ALA A 57 -14.12 -3.53 -9.12
C ALA A 57 -14.28 -2.02 -8.88
N ILE A 58 -13.69 -1.48 -7.81
CA ILE A 58 -13.71 -0.04 -7.51
C ILE A 58 -12.98 0.75 -8.60
N MET A 59 -11.78 0.32 -9.01
CA MET A 59 -11.06 0.95 -10.12
C MET A 59 -11.86 0.93 -11.42
N LEU A 60 -12.49 -0.20 -11.74
CA LEU A 60 -13.26 -0.36 -12.96
C LEU A 60 -14.51 0.54 -12.93
N LEU A 61 -15.15 0.68 -11.78
CA LEU A 61 -16.29 1.58 -11.59
C LEU A 61 -15.89 3.05 -11.69
N LEU A 62 -14.78 3.46 -11.05
CA LEU A 62 -14.22 4.81 -11.17
C LEU A 62 -13.78 5.13 -12.61
N PHE A 63 -13.23 4.15 -13.32
CA PHE A 63 -12.82 4.30 -14.72
C PHE A 63 -14.02 4.48 -15.66
N ILE A 64 -15.09 3.68 -15.48
CA ILE A 64 -16.34 3.83 -16.23
C ILE A 64 -16.98 5.20 -15.94
N LEU A 65 -17.05 5.58 -14.66
CA LEU A 65 -17.67 6.84 -14.24
C LEU A 65 -16.88 8.05 -14.75
N GLY A 66 -15.54 7.99 -14.71
CA GLY A 66 -14.66 9.00 -15.30
C GLY A 66 -14.85 9.14 -16.80
N SER A 67 -14.97 8.00 -17.51
CA SER A 67 -15.16 7.97 -18.96
C SER A 67 -16.53 8.53 -19.37
N TYR A 68 -17.57 8.21 -18.59
CA TYR A 68 -18.90 8.76 -18.78
C TYR A 68 -18.93 10.29 -18.56
N GLY A 69 -18.33 10.79 -17.48
CA GLY A 69 -18.26 12.23 -17.26
C GLY A 69 -17.41 13.00 -18.27
N LEU A 70 -16.45 12.34 -18.92
CA LEU A 70 -15.68 12.91 -20.02
C LEU A 70 -16.55 13.14 -21.28
N THR A 71 -17.51 12.23 -21.55
CA THR A 71 -18.45 12.39 -22.67
C THR A 71 -19.41 13.56 -22.49
N ASP A 72 -19.67 13.96 -21.24
CA ASP A 72 -20.55 15.09 -20.89
C ASP A 72 -19.79 16.43 -20.74
N GLY A 73 -18.48 16.44 -21.05
CA GLY A 73 -17.63 17.64 -21.01
C GLY A 73 -17.25 18.12 -19.60
N HIS A 74 -17.61 17.38 -18.56
CA HIS A 74 -17.31 17.75 -17.18
C HIS A 74 -15.88 17.36 -16.80
N HIS A 75 -14.96 18.32 -16.94
CA HIS A 75 -13.53 18.15 -16.59
C HIS A 75 -13.27 17.69 -15.15
N LEU A 76 -14.21 17.91 -14.23
CA LEU A 76 -14.12 17.42 -12.84
C LEU A 76 -13.99 15.90 -12.74
N PHE A 77 -14.52 15.15 -13.72
CA PHE A 77 -14.42 13.69 -13.73
C PHE A 77 -12.99 13.19 -14.01
N LEU A 78 -12.08 14.06 -14.46
CA LEU A 78 -10.65 13.73 -14.57
C LEU A 78 -10.03 13.37 -13.21
N ILE A 79 -10.57 13.89 -12.11
CA ILE A 79 -10.11 13.57 -10.76
C ILE A 79 -10.32 12.10 -10.40
N LEU A 80 -11.29 11.43 -11.03
CA LEU A 80 -11.57 10.01 -10.79
C LEU A 80 -10.44 9.12 -11.33
N TYR A 81 -9.80 9.51 -12.43
CA TYR A 81 -8.61 8.82 -12.93
C TYR A 81 -7.40 9.01 -12.00
N ALA A 82 -7.25 10.21 -11.40
CA ALA A 82 -6.23 10.44 -10.38
C ALA A 82 -6.50 9.59 -9.12
N LEU A 83 -7.77 9.44 -8.72
CA LEU A 83 -8.15 8.54 -7.64
C LEU A 83 -7.81 7.08 -7.96
N CYS A 84 -8.03 6.61 -9.19
CA CYS A 84 -7.64 5.25 -9.60
C CYS A 84 -6.15 4.96 -9.37
N LEU A 85 -5.27 5.94 -9.58
CA LEU A 85 -3.83 5.79 -9.34
C LEU A 85 -3.51 5.58 -7.85
N LEU A 86 -4.24 6.24 -6.94
CA LEU A 86 -4.09 6.07 -5.49
C LEU A 86 -4.48 4.68 -5.00
N PHE A 87 -5.45 4.06 -5.67
CA PHE A 87 -5.88 2.70 -5.32
C PHE A 87 -4.99 1.61 -5.95
N SER A 88 -3.97 1.95 -6.75
CA SER A 88 -3.03 0.98 -7.33
C SER A 88 -1.81 0.79 -6.43
N PRO A 89 -1.71 -0.32 -5.67
CA PRO A 89 -0.56 -0.57 -4.80
C PRO A 89 0.75 -0.74 -5.57
N ARG A 90 0.72 -1.12 -6.84
CA ARG A 90 1.92 -1.10 -7.70
C ARG A 90 2.40 0.34 -7.92
N THR A 91 1.50 1.23 -8.27
CA THR A 91 1.83 2.62 -8.58
C THR A 91 2.24 3.39 -7.32
N VAL A 92 1.55 3.18 -6.20
CA VAL A 92 1.92 3.76 -4.91
C VAL A 92 3.26 3.21 -4.42
N GLY A 93 3.51 1.90 -4.57
CA GLY A 93 4.78 1.28 -4.24
C GLY A 93 5.94 1.82 -5.08
N GLU A 94 5.74 1.94 -6.40
CA GLU A 94 6.72 2.55 -7.31
C GLU A 94 6.98 4.01 -6.96
N LEU A 95 5.94 4.82 -6.73
CA LEU A 95 6.07 6.23 -6.33
C LEU A 95 6.77 6.39 -4.99
N ALA A 96 6.47 5.54 -4.00
CA ALA A 96 7.14 5.56 -2.70
C ALA A 96 8.63 5.19 -2.83
N MET A 97 8.97 4.22 -3.67
CA MET A 97 10.37 3.87 -3.97
C MET A 97 11.10 4.99 -4.73
N LEU A 98 10.41 5.68 -5.62
CA LEU A 98 10.96 6.78 -6.41
C LEU A 98 11.20 8.02 -5.54
N TYR A 99 10.24 8.32 -4.66
CA TYR A 99 10.36 9.35 -3.63
C TYR A 99 11.50 9.03 -2.64
N GLY A 100 11.60 7.79 -2.17
CA GLY A 100 12.70 7.33 -1.32
C GLY A 100 14.08 7.47 -1.99
N ARG A 101 14.16 7.28 -3.31
CA ARG A 101 15.40 7.52 -4.07
C ARG A 101 15.73 9.01 -4.24
N LEU A 102 14.72 9.88 -4.37
CA LEU A 102 14.88 11.32 -4.52
C LEU A 102 15.28 12.00 -3.21
N VAL A 103 14.69 11.60 -2.09
CA VAL A 103 14.96 12.18 -0.76
C VAL A 103 16.29 11.72 -0.17
N ARG A 104 16.79 10.54 -0.58
CA ARG A 104 18.09 10.01 -0.13
C ARG A 104 19.28 10.50 -0.98
N LYS A 105 19.04 11.45 -1.89
CA LYS A 105 20.03 12.13 -2.72
C LYS A 105 20.24 13.54 -2.19
#